data_AF-A0A1Y1I450-F1
#
_entry.id   AF-A0A1Y1I450-F1
#
_cell.length_a   1.000
_cell.length_b   1.000
_cell.length_c   1.000
_cell.angle_alpha   90.00
_cell.angle_beta   90.00
_cell.angle_gamma   90.00
#
_symmetry.space_group_name_H-M   'P 1'
#
loop_
_entity.id
_entity.type
_entity.pdbx_description
1 polymer ?
#
loop_
_entity_poly.entity_id
_entity_poly.type
_entity_poly.pdbx_seq_one_letter_code
_entity_poly.pdbx_strand_id
1 'polypeptide(L)'
;MAEMVDESLDRTVERCASLLMTTNQDDLQAGINLLSCSLHMDNPDVTKHSRLLQEVAAYRGGILLGRLLLSLLKETPNGTESKQVLEGYFTLALSILSASKVVVERCLRSDGTRAEPEIALKICAALIHRIVGNARNLPKSEDLRHLSEIAIADSLECLVNFARGSKRFRDALRDSLDQRSGFEQFKDLLDAEFLSSLFAPVALKIRLHLSSLAVNLAFSADSQSWAIDMGLLKLVAAIYEASPLQELSAPSQRRMAPAFRCNKVLLRLLAEDTTAEKLRAHNAFSEFRPHQRKIHDAEPEPNPWQFFEQRLRGVTFRADTPAILAQDWKLVEESCSGSVPAHVVCAYKGCAASREPVVGKGFSKCGRCHVARYCSKEHQKLHWATHKVHCKEFWAGEGAL
;
A
#
# COMPACT_ATOMS: atom_id res chain seq x y z
N MET A 1 8.31 -14.74 -29.50
CA MET A 1 7.47 -14.94 -28.32
C MET A 1 7.29 -16.43 -28.15
N ALA A 2 8.11 -17.04 -27.31
CA ALA A 2 8.05 -18.46 -27.03
C ALA A 2 6.71 -18.79 -26.36
N GLU A 3 6.13 -19.94 -26.72
CA GLU A 3 5.13 -20.61 -25.89
C GLU A 3 5.77 -20.83 -24.51
N MET A 4 5.54 -19.89 -23.61
CA MET A 4 5.82 -20.05 -22.20
C MET A 4 4.90 -21.20 -21.78
N VAL A 5 5.44 -22.42 -21.77
CA VAL A 5 4.80 -23.61 -21.21
C VAL A 5 4.14 -23.15 -19.93
N ASP A 6 2.82 -23.27 -19.84
CA ASP A 6 2.02 -22.79 -18.71
C ASP A 6 2.47 -23.56 -17.47
N GLU A 7 3.53 -23.05 -16.85
CA GLU A 7 4.08 -23.59 -15.62
C GLU A 7 2.95 -23.49 -14.61
N SER A 8 2.58 -24.66 -14.08
CA SER A 8 1.50 -24.74 -13.12
C SER A 8 1.73 -23.72 -12.01
N LEU A 9 0.69 -22.94 -11.67
CA LEU A 9 0.73 -21.96 -10.59
C LEU A 9 1.39 -22.52 -9.32
N ASP A 10 1.12 -23.79 -8.99
CA ASP A 10 1.69 -24.47 -7.82
C ASP A 10 3.23 -24.52 -7.85
N ARG A 11 3.82 -24.80 -9.03
CA ARG A 11 5.29 -24.79 -9.22
C ARG A 11 5.86 -23.39 -9.11
N THR A 12 5.17 -22.39 -9.69
CA THR A 12 5.57 -20.98 -9.58
C THR A 12 5.55 -20.51 -8.13
N VAL A 13 4.51 -20.87 -7.37
CA VAL A 13 4.39 -20.56 -5.94
C VAL A 13 5.53 -21.21 -5.15
N GLU A 14 5.78 -22.50 -5.35
CA GLU A 14 6.83 -23.24 -4.64
C GLU A 14 8.23 -22.70 -4.96
N ARG A 15 8.52 -22.44 -6.24
CA ARG A 15 9.79 -21.85 -6.69
C ARG A 15 9.98 -20.46 -6.10
N CYS A 16 8.98 -19.60 -6.21
CA CYS A 16 9.03 -18.24 -5.68
C CYS A 16 9.25 -18.25 -4.17
N ALA A 17 8.48 -19.05 -3.42
CA ALA A 17 8.63 -19.13 -1.97
C ALA A 17 10.00 -19.70 -1.56
N SER A 18 10.51 -20.70 -2.27
CA SER A 18 11.83 -21.29 -1.99
C SER A 18 12.95 -20.26 -2.17
N LEU A 19 12.91 -19.50 -3.26
CA LEU A 19 13.86 -18.42 -3.55
C LEU A 19 13.81 -17.31 -2.49
N LEU A 20 12.61 -16.91 -2.06
CA LEU A 20 12.40 -15.89 -1.03
C LEU A 20 12.76 -16.37 0.39
N MET A 21 12.87 -17.68 0.60
CA MET A 21 13.29 -18.29 1.87
C MET A 21 14.81 -18.49 1.97
N THR A 22 15.59 -18.12 0.95
CA THR A 22 17.06 -18.22 1.01
C THR A 22 17.68 -17.01 1.73
N THR A 23 18.96 -17.11 2.05
CA THR A 23 19.80 -15.97 2.48
C THR A 23 20.76 -15.53 1.36
N ASN A 24 20.70 -16.17 0.19
CA ASN A 24 21.52 -15.83 -0.96
C ASN A 24 20.88 -14.66 -1.72
N GLN A 25 21.68 -13.64 -2.04
CA GLN A 25 21.20 -12.42 -2.67
C GLN A 25 20.62 -12.64 -4.07
N ASP A 26 21.27 -13.46 -4.89
CA ASP A 26 20.84 -13.73 -6.28
C ASP A 26 19.51 -14.48 -6.29
N ASP A 27 19.36 -15.46 -5.39
CA ASP A 27 18.11 -16.20 -5.22
C ASP A 27 16.96 -15.29 -4.76
N LEU A 28 17.21 -14.39 -3.80
CA LEU A 28 16.21 -13.42 -3.35
C LEU A 28 15.79 -12.47 -4.47
N GLN A 29 16.76 -11.93 -5.19
CA GLN A 29 16.51 -11.08 -6.35
C GLN A 29 15.69 -11.84 -7.40
N ALA A 30 16.01 -13.11 -7.67
CA ALA A 30 15.25 -13.95 -8.59
C ALA A 30 13.81 -14.18 -8.10
N GLY A 31 13.62 -14.43 -6.80
CA GLY A 31 12.30 -14.57 -6.18
C GLY A 31 11.46 -13.30 -6.30
N ILE A 32 12.06 -12.14 -6.05
CA ILE A 32 11.40 -10.83 -6.22
C ILE A 32 11.06 -10.58 -7.68
N ASN A 33 11.99 -10.87 -8.60
CA ASN A 33 11.74 -10.74 -10.03
C ASN A 33 10.58 -11.65 -10.46
N LEU A 34 10.43 -12.86 -9.92
CA LEU A 34 9.26 -13.71 -10.19
C LEU A 34 7.96 -13.07 -9.69
N LEU A 35 7.95 -12.46 -8.50
CA LEU A 35 6.79 -11.71 -8.03
C LEU A 35 6.49 -10.51 -8.94
N SER A 36 7.51 -9.75 -9.34
CA SER A 36 7.37 -8.54 -10.14
C SER A 36 7.09 -8.77 -11.63
N CYS A 37 7.57 -9.84 -12.23
CA CYS A 37 7.29 -10.15 -13.64
C CYS A 37 5.79 -10.39 -13.89
N SER A 38 5.06 -10.86 -12.87
CA SER A 38 3.61 -10.99 -12.95
C SER A 38 2.86 -9.65 -12.87
N LEU A 39 3.56 -8.54 -12.61
CA LEU A 39 3.01 -7.17 -12.51
C LEU A 39 3.05 -6.36 -13.79
N HIS A 40 3.60 -6.87 -14.90
CA HIS A 40 3.73 -6.06 -16.11
C HIS A 40 2.39 -5.43 -16.50
N MET A 41 2.37 -4.09 -16.50
CA MET A 41 1.17 -3.25 -16.63
C MET A 41 0.39 -3.49 -17.93
N ASP A 42 1.06 -4.03 -18.94
CA ASP A 42 0.47 -4.39 -20.22
C ASP A 42 -0.16 -5.80 -20.22
N ASN A 43 -0.02 -6.55 -19.12
CA ASN A 43 -0.62 -7.87 -18.97
C ASN A 43 -2.03 -7.73 -18.39
N PRO A 44 -3.07 -8.15 -19.13
CA PRO A 44 -4.47 -8.02 -18.69
C PRO A 44 -4.82 -8.86 -17.45
N ASP A 45 -3.96 -9.79 -17.01
CA ASP A 45 -4.30 -10.75 -15.97
C ASP A 45 -3.85 -10.38 -14.55
N VAL A 46 -4.39 -9.26 -14.04
CA VAL A 46 -4.29 -8.86 -12.62
C VAL A 46 -4.78 -9.99 -11.68
N THR A 47 -5.65 -10.88 -12.16
CA THR A 47 -6.20 -12.00 -11.39
C THR A 47 -5.13 -13.06 -11.12
N LYS A 48 -4.31 -13.43 -12.11
CA LYS A 48 -3.19 -14.37 -11.93
C LYS A 48 -2.15 -13.82 -10.96
N HIS A 49 -1.79 -12.55 -11.07
CA HIS A 49 -0.89 -11.90 -10.12
C HIS A 49 -1.45 -11.93 -8.68
N SER A 50 -2.71 -11.49 -8.52
CA SER A 50 -3.39 -11.47 -7.24
C SER A 50 -3.44 -12.86 -6.59
N ARG A 51 -3.69 -13.90 -7.39
CA ARG A 51 -3.70 -15.30 -6.94
C ARG A 51 -2.31 -15.76 -6.52
N LEU A 52 -1.27 -15.43 -7.29
CA LEU A 52 0.12 -15.74 -6.94
C LEU A 52 0.49 -15.16 -5.57
N LEU A 53 0.19 -13.87 -5.32
CA LEU A 53 0.48 -13.25 -4.02
C LEU A 53 -0.24 -13.96 -2.87
N GLN A 54 -1.51 -14.32 -3.04
CA GLN A 54 -2.29 -15.02 -2.02
C GLN A 54 -1.73 -16.42 -1.72
N GLU A 55 -1.36 -17.19 -2.75
CA GLU A 55 -0.83 -18.54 -2.58
C GLU A 55 0.61 -18.54 -2.02
N VAL A 56 1.47 -17.61 -2.46
CA VAL A 56 2.81 -17.41 -1.87
C VAL A 56 2.70 -17.03 -0.39
N ALA A 57 1.73 -16.19 -0.02
CA ALA A 57 1.44 -15.86 1.37
C ALA A 57 0.87 -17.03 2.19
N ALA A 58 0.17 -17.97 1.55
CA ALA A 58 -0.32 -19.20 2.18
C ALA A 58 0.76 -20.28 2.28
N TYR A 59 1.86 -20.15 1.55
CA TYR A 59 2.89 -21.18 1.43
C TYR A 59 3.38 -21.65 2.79
N ARG A 60 3.27 -22.96 3.00
CA ARG A 60 3.62 -23.67 4.25
C ARG A 60 3.13 -22.97 5.52
N GLY A 61 1.83 -22.67 5.54
CA GLY A 61 1.20 -22.00 6.67
C GLY A 61 1.57 -20.51 6.83
N GLY A 62 2.21 -19.90 5.84
CA GLY A 62 2.67 -18.51 5.91
C GLY A 62 4.03 -18.35 6.58
N ILE A 63 4.86 -19.39 6.63
CA ILE A 63 6.23 -19.33 7.16
C ILE A 63 7.07 -18.24 6.49
N LEU A 64 6.87 -18.03 5.18
CA LEU A 64 7.52 -16.97 4.42
C LEU A 64 7.16 -15.59 4.98
N LEU A 65 5.87 -15.31 5.18
CA LEU A 65 5.44 -14.04 5.77
C LEU A 65 5.99 -13.85 7.18
N GLY A 66 5.98 -14.90 8.00
CA GLY A 66 6.57 -14.88 9.34
C GLY A 66 8.05 -14.47 9.30
N ARG A 67 8.83 -15.03 8.37
CA ARG A 67 10.24 -14.66 8.16
C ARG A 67 10.40 -13.20 7.72
N LEU A 68 9.63 -12.75 6.72
CA LEU A 68 9.71 -11.38 6.22
C LEU A 68 9.37 -10.37 7.32
N LEU A 69 8.30 -10.62 8.08
CA LEU A 69 7.91 -9.79 9.22
C LEU A 69 8.94 -9.83 10.35
N LEU A 70 9.50 -10.99 10.66
CA LEU A 70 10.55 -11.09 11.68
C LEU A 70 11.79 -10.28 11.27
N SER A 71 12.13 -10.27 9.98
CA SER A 71 13.20 -9.40 9.49
C SER A 71 12.86 -7.92 9.62
N LEU A 72 11.63 -7.52 9.30
CA LEU A 72 11.17 -6.15 9.47
C LEU A 72 11.25 -5.69 10.93
N LEU A 73 10.81 -6.54 11.85
CA LEU A 73 10.69 -6.25 13.28
C LEU A 73 12.01 -6.34 14.06
N LYS A 74 13.01 -7.05 13.54
CA LYS A 74 14.34 -7.10 14.16
C LYS A 74 15.02 -5.76 13.98
N GLU A 75 15.27 -5.05 15.09
CA GLU A 75 16.13 -3.88 15.09
C GLU A 75 17.59 -4.33 15.00
N THR A 76 18.33 -3.74 14.06
CA THR A 76 19.71 -4.15 13.75
C THR A 76 20.59 -2.91 13.73
N PRO A 77 20.79 -2.26 14.89
CA PRO A 77 21.41 -0.93 14.97
C PRO A 77 22.82 -0.84 14.39
N ASN A 78 23.52 -1.96 14.19
CA ASN A 78 24.84 -2.04 13.57
C ASN A 78 24.99 -3.28 12.67
N GLY A 79 24.06 -3.48 11.73
CA GLY A 79 24.17 -4.56 10.75
C GLY A 79 25.39 -4.39 9.82
N THR A 80 26.04 -5.50 9.47
CA THR A 80 27.00 -5.53 8.36
C THR A 80 26.33 -5.12 7.05
N GLU A 81 27.09 -4.64 6.08
CA GLU A 81 26.60 -4.26 4.75
C GLU A 81 25.68 -5.33 4.11
N SER A 82 26.15 -6.58 4.09
CA SER A 82 25.37 -7.73 3.59
C SER A 82 24.01 -7.91 4.27
N LYS A 83 23.88 -7.51 5.54
CA LYS A 83 22.63 -7.59 6.28
C LYS A 83 21.66 -6.49 5.87
N GLN A 84 22.15 -5.28 5.61
CA GLN A 84 21.32 -4.17 5.12
C GLN A 84 20.75 -4.49 3.73
N VAL A 85 21.59 -5.06 2.85
CA VAL A 85 21.17 -5.55 1.53
C VAL A 85 20.04 -6.57 1.67
N LEU A 86 20.21 -7.57 2.53
CA LEU A 86 19.22 -8.61 2.79
C LEU A 86 17.90 -8.04 3.32
N GLU A 87 17.96 -7.09 4.25
CA GLU A 87 16.78 -6.42 4.80
C GLU A 87 16.04 -5.58 3.74
N GLY A 88 16.77 -4.95 2.81
CA GLY A 88 16.20 -4.27 1.65
C GLY A 88 15.37 -5.21 0.79
N TYR A 89 15.92 -6.38 0.45
CA TYR A 89 15.19 -7.40 -0.31
C TYR A 89 13.95 -7.94 0.40
N PHE A 90 14.04 -8.19 1.70
CA PHE A 90 12.86 -8.63 2.46
C PHE A 90 11.78 -7.55 2.53
N THR A 91 12.17 -6.28 2.63
CA THR A 91 11.24 -5.15 2.61
C THR A 91 10.54 -5.03 1.25
N LEU A 92 11.30 -5.17 0.15
CA LEU A 92 10.75 -5.18 -1.21
C LEU A 92 9.81 -6.37 -1.46
N ALA A 93 10.17 -7.57 -1.02
CA ALA A 93 9.28 -8.73 -1.11
C ALA A 93 7.98 -8.50 -0.32
N LEU A 94 8.09 -7.93 0.88
CA LEU A 94 6.93 -7.62 1.72
C LEU A 94 6.06 -6.50 1.12
N SER A 95 6.64 -5.49 0.47
CA SER A 95 5.89 -4.41 -0.17
C SER A 95 5.02 -4.95 -1.31
N ILE A 96 5.58 -5.85 -2.13
CA ILE A 96 4.84 -6.51 -3.21
C ILE A 96 3.73 -7.41 -2.65
N LEU A 97 4.06 -8.29 -1.69
CA LEU A 97 3.08 -9.23 -1.11
C LEU A 97 1.95 -8.50 -0.38
N SER A 98 2.28 -7.45 0.38
CA SER A 98 1.31 -6.66 1.14
C SER A 98 0.34 -5.86 0.26
N ALA A 99 0.59 -5.75 -1.05
CA ALA A 99 -0.40 -5.21 -1.97
C ALA A 99 -1.73 -5.98 -1.85
N SER A 100 -1.69 -7.28 -1.59
CA SER A 100 -2.91 -8.06 -1.34
C SER A 100 -3.45 -7.84 0.07
N LYS A 101 -4.71 -7.38 0.17
CA LYS A 101 -5.42 -7.23 1.46
C LYS A 101 -5.40 -8.52 2.30
N VAL A 102 -5.48 -9.68 1.65
CA VAL A 102 -5.45 -10.98 2.33
C VAL A 102 -4.11 -11.19 3.05
N VAL A 103 -3.01 -10.75 2.45
CA VAL A 103 -1.67 -10.83 3.02
C VAL A 103 -1.55 -9.92 4.23
N VAL A 104 -2.06 -8.70 4.14
CA VAL A 104 -2.11 -7.76 5.28
C VAL A 104 -2.92 -8.35 6.44
N GLU A 105 -4.14 -8.86 6.16
CA GLU A 105 -4.97 -9.52 7.18
C GLU A 105 -4.22 -10.69 7.84
N ARG A 106 -3.45 -11.45 7.07
CA ARG A 106 -2.66 -12.58 7.58
C ARG A 106 -1.48 -12.11 8.45
N CYS A 107 -0.75 -11.08 8.03
CA CYS A 107 0.37 -10.52 8.78
C CYS A 107 -0.02 -10.02 10.17
N LEU A 108 -1.23 -9.49 10.32
CA LEU A 108 -1.73 -8.96 11.59
C LEU A 108 -2.28 -10.03 12.55
N ARG A 109 -2.45 -11.27 12.07
CA ARG A 109 -3.11 -12.38 12.79
C ARG A 109 -2.14 -13.41 13.35
N SER A 110 -0.97 -12.99 13.85
CA SER A 110 0.04 -13.94 14.37
C SER A 110 -0.56 -14.89 15.42
N ASP A 111 -0.46 -16.18 15.13
CA ASP A 111 -0.50 -17.39 15.97
C ASP A 111 -1.52 -17.48 17.12
N GLY A 112 -2.62 -16.73 17.05
CA GLY A 112 -3.76 -16.85 17.98
C GLY A 112 -3.50 -16.42 19.43
N THR A 113 -2.25 -16.13 19.80
CA THR A 113 -1.84 -15.82 21.19
C THR A 113 -1.70 -14.32 21.47
N ARG A 114 -1.34 -13.52 20.46
CA ARG A 114 -1.15 -12.07 20.61
C ARG A 114 -2.36 -11.30 20.10
N ALA A 115 -2.67 -10.20 20.76
CA ALA A 115 -3.73 -9.31 20.31
C ALA A 115 -3.30 -8.63 18.99
N GLU A 116 -4.09 -8.78 17.92
CA GLU A 116 -3.87 -8.12 16.61
C GLU A 116 -3.43 -6.64 16.72
N PRO A 117 -3.95 -5.82 17.65
CA PRO A 117 -3.51 -4.43 17.83
C PRO A 117 -2.01 -4.28 18.19
N GLU A 118 -1.45 -5.18 19.00
CA GLU A 118 -0.05 -5.10 19.41
C GLU A 118 0.89 -5.38 18.21
N ILE A 119 0.53 -6.37 17.38
CA ILE A 119 1.27 -6.68 16.15
C ILE A 119 1.18 -5.51 15.17
N ALA A 120 -0.01 -4.94 14.99
CA ALA A 120 -0.21 -3.77 14.14
C ALA A 120 0.67 -2.59 14.59
N LEU A 121 0.72 -2.32 15.90
CA LEU A 121 1.56 -1.27 16.48
C LEU A 121 3.05 -1.52 16.24
N LYS A 122 3.53 -2.75 16.48
CA LYS A 122 4.93 -3.12 16.23
C LYS A 122 5.33 -2.95 14.77
N ILE A 123 4.51 -3.45 13.84
CA ILE A 123 4.77 -3.30 12.40
C ILE A 123 4.76 -1.83 12.00
N CYS A 124 3.79 -1.05 12.47
CA CYS A 124 3.68 0.38 12.19
C CYS A 124 4.92 1.14 12.68
N ALA A 125 5.30 0.94 13.95
CA ALA A 125 6.48 1.57 14.54
C ALA A 125 7.77 1.19 13.79
N ALA A 126 7.94 -0.09 13.43
CA ALA A 126 9.11 -0.56 12.68
C ALA A 126 9.19 0.07 11.29
N LEU A 127 8.07 0.17 10.57
CA LEU A 127 8.03 0.81 9.24
C LEU A 127 8.35 2.30 9.35
N ILE A 128 7.71 3.03 10.25
CA ILE A 128 7.99 4.46 10.47
C ILE A 128 9.45 4.67 10.83
N HIS A 129 9.99 3.87 11.74
CA HIS A 129 11.39 3.95 12.14
C HIS A 129 12.34 3.71 10.97
N ARG A 130 12.10 2.68 10.14
CA ARG A 130 12.92 2.43 8.93
C ARG A 130 12.83 3.57 7.93
N ILE A 131 11.65 4.11 7.67
CA ILE A 131 11.44 5.22 6.73
C ILE A 131 12.22 6.46 7.19
N VAL A 132 11.93 6.95 8.39
CA VAL A 132 12.50 8.20 8.91
C VAL A 132 13.96 8.03 9.28
N GLY A 133 14.32 6.90 9.89
CA GLY A 133 15.68 6.56 10.29
C GLY A 133 16.63 6.45 9.09
N ASN A 134 16.22 5.77 8.03
CA ASN A 134 17.05 5.65 6.82
C ASN A 134 17.16 6.99 6.08
N ALA A 135 16.07 7.77 6.00
CA ALA A 135 16.10 9.07 5.35
C ALA A 135 17.07 10.05 6.04
N ARG A 136 17.12 10.03 7.38
CA ARG A 136 18.03 10.88 8.17
C ARG A 136 19.48 10.42 8.13
N ASN A 137 19.71 9.14 7.84
CA ASN A 137 21.04 8.52 7.91
C ASN A 137 21.42 7.88 6.56
N LEU A 138 21.14 8.56 5.45
CA LEU A 138 21.51 8.06 4.13
C LEU A 138 23.03 7.80 4.05
N PRO A 139 23.47 6.60 3.63
CA PRO A 139 24.88 6.29 3.50
C PRO A 139 25.61 7.22 2.52
N LYS A 140 26.89 7.48 2.78
CA LYS A 140 27.76 8.22 1.86
C LYS A 140 28.23 7.36 0.67
N SER A 141 28.29 6.04 0.83
CA SER A 141 28.60 5.10 -0.24
C SER A 141 27.46 5.05 -1.24
N GLU A 142 27.75 5.17 -2.54
CA GLU A 142 26.74 5.25 -3.62
C GLU A 142 25.89 3.97 -3.71
N ASP A 143 26.52 2.79 -3.63
CA ASP A 143 25.80 1.51 -3.70
C ASP A 143 24.83 1.34 -2.52
N LEU A 144 25.29 1.65 -1.31
CA LEU A 144 24.45 1.54 -0.10
C LEU A 144 23.39 2.63 -0.03
N ARG A 145 23.69 3.79 -0.60
CA ARG A 145 22.73 4.87 -0.74
C ARG A 145 21.57 4.40 -1.61
N HIS A 146 21.82 3.88 -2.81
CA HIS A 146 20.75 3.42 -3.70
C HIS A 146 19.85 2.36 -3.06
N LEU A 147 20.44 1.40 -2.34
CA LEU A 147 19.68 0.40 -1.60
C LEU A 147 18.85 1.01 -0.46
N SER A 148 19.39 2.00 0.25
CA SER A 148 18.68 2.71 1.32
C SER A 148 17.50 3.53 0.76
N GLU A 149 17.69 4.17 -0.39
CA GLU A 149 16.66 4.91 -1.12
C GLU A 149 15.49 3.99 -1.50
N ILE A 150 15.79 2.82 -2.07
CA ILE A 150 14.80 1.79 -2.39
C ILE A 150 14.09 1.31 -1.12
N ALA A 151 14.84 0.99 -0.06
CA ALA A 151 14.27 0.53 1.20
C ALA A 151 13.33 1.55 1.84
N ILE A 152 13.59 2.86 1.71
CA ILE A 152 12.68 3.93 2.16
C ILE A 152 11.36 3.85 1.38
N ALA A 153 11.43 3.80 0.04
CA ALA A 153 10.24 3.75 -0.81
C ALA A 153 9.41 2.48 -0.57
N ASP A 154 10.05 1.32 -0.46
CA ASP A 154 9.35 0.04 -0.25
C ASP A 154 8.77 -0.08 1.17
N SER A 155 9.43 0.52 2.17
CA SER A 155 8.86 0.63 3.52
C SER A 155 7.63 1.54 3.54
N LEU A 156 7.65 2.64 2.79
CA LEU A 156 6.46 3.49 2.59
C LEU A 156 5.35 2.73 1.88
N GLU A 157 5.67 1.92 0.85
CA GLU A 157 4.69 1.09 0.18
C GLU A 157 4.06 0.06 1.12
N CYS A 158 4.86 -0.61 1.96
CA CYS A 158 4.35 -1.47 3.03
C CYS A 158 3.37 -0.69 3.94
N LEU A 159 3.76 0.49 4.43
CA LEU A 159 2.93 1.31 5.31
C LEU A 159 1.58 1.64 4.66
N VAL A 160 1.59 2.04 3.39
CA VAL A 160 0.41 2.32 2.57
C VAL A 160 -0.48 1.08 2.44
N ASN A 161 0.12 -0.05 2.08
CA ASN A 161 -0.60 -1.31 1.88
C ASN A 161 -1.27 -1.82 3.15
N PHE A 162 -0.59 -1.73 4.29
CA PHE A 162 -1.15 -2.10 5.58
C PHE A 162 -2.28 -1.15 6.00
N ALA A 163 -2.10 0.17 5.82
CA ALA A 163 -3.14 1.17 6.09
C ALA A 163 -4.37 0.98 5.20
N ARG A 164 -4.19 0.60 3.92
CA ARG A 164 -5.28 0.22 3.00
C ARG A 164 -6.02 -1.04 3.47
N GLY A 165 -5.26 -2.08 3.80
CA GLY A 165 -5.78 -3.42 4.05
C GLY A 165 -6.47 -3.59 5.40
N SER A 166 -6.18 -2.75 6.40
CA SER A 166 -6.60 -2.99 7.78
C SER A 166 -6.97 -1.73 8.56
N LYS A 167 -8.20 -1.72 9.09
CA LYS A 167 -8.64 -0.75 10.11
C LYS A 167 -7.76 -0.80 11.36
N ARG A 168 -7.43 -2.01 11.85
CA ARG A 168 -6.59 -2.17 13.05
C ARG A 168 -5.21 -1.54 12.87
N PHE A 169 -4.67 -1.61 11.66
CA PHE A 169 -3.40 -0.96 11.35
C PHE A 169 -3.53 0.57 11.32
N ARG A 170 -4.64 1.11 10.81
CA ARG A 170 -4.90 2.57 10.90
C ARG A 170 -5.08 3.04 12.34
N ASP A 171 -5.72 2.24 13.19
CA ASP A 171 -5.79 2.52 14.63
C ASP A 171 -4.39 2.57 15.26
N ALA A 172 -3.54 1.58 14.96
CA ALA A 172 -2.15 1.56 15.41
C ALA A 172 -1.30 2.72 14.84
N LEU A 173 -1.55 3.12 13.60
CA LEU A 173 -0.91 4.29 12.98
C LEU A 173 -1.30 5.57 13.72
N ARG A 174 -2.57 5.69 14.11
CA ARG A 174 -3.06 6.78 14.95
C ARG A 174 -2.33 6.83 16.29
N ASP A 175 -2.30 5.72 17.01
CA ASP A 175 -1.64 5.63 18.30
C ASP A 175 -0.13 5.96 18.21
N SER A 176 0.51 5.57 17.11
CA SER A 176 1.94 5.84 16.86
C SER A 176 2.23 7.32 16.57
N LEU A 177 1.37 7.97 15.78
CA LEU A 177 1.59 9.34 15.32
C LEU A 177 1.15 10.39 16.35
N ASP A 178 0.18 10.09 17.19
CA ASP A 178 -0.25 10.95 18.29
C ASP A 178 0.91 11.21 19.28
N GLN A 179 1.87 10.30 19.37
CA GLN A 179 3.06 10.45 20.23
C GLN A 179 4.20 11.28 19.59
N ARG A 180 4.23 11.45 18.26
CA ARG A 180 5.44 11.87 17.52
C ARG A 180 5.19 12.95 16.46
N SER A 181 4.46 14.01 16.78
CA SER A 181 4.24 15.17 15.87
C SER A 181 3.48 14.86 14.57
N GLY A 182 2.65 13.82 14.53
CA GLY A 182 1.72 13.58 13.42
C GLY A 182 2.42 13.31 12.08
N PHE A 183 1.90 13.90 11.00
CA PHE A 183 2.49 13.74 9.66
C PHE A 183 3.76 14.59 9.42
N GLU A 184 4.18 15.43 10.38
CA GLU A 184 5.34 16.31 10.22
C GLU A 184 6.63 15.51 9.94
N GLN A 185 6.78 14.33 10.53
CA GLN A 185 7.93 13.45 10.27
C GLN A 185 8.07 12.98 8.81
N PHE A 186 6.99 13.04 8.01
CA PHE A 186 7.05 12.72 6.59
C PHE A 186 7.38 13.93 5.72
N LYS A 187 7.34 15.15 6.26
CA LYS A 187 7.70 16.36 5.49
C LYS A 187 9.18 16.40 5.15
N ASP A 188 10.04 15.89 6.02
CA ASP A 188 11.48 15.74 5.74
C ASP A 188 11.72 14.94 4.44
N LEU A 189 10.82 13.99 4.11
CA LEU A 189 10.89 13.19 2.88
C LEU A 189 10.43 13.94 1.62
N LEU A 190 9.78 15.08 1.80
CA LEU A 190 9.25 15.94 0.73
C LEU A 190 10.06 17.23 0.57
N ASP A 191 11.07 17.43 1.40
CA ASP A 191 11.99 18.54 1.29
C ASP A 191 12.74 18.52 -0.05
N ALA A 192 12.94 19.71 -0.64
CA ALA A 192 13.54 19.84 -1.95
C ALA A 192 15.01 19.39 -1.98
N GLU A 193 15.77 19.66 -0.92
CA GLU A 193 17.16 19.20 -0.78
C GLU A 193 17.19 17.68 -0.68
N PHE A 194 16.35 17.08 0.19
CA PHE A 194 16.27 15.64 0.32
C PHE A 194 15.90 14.97 -1.02
N LEU A 195 14.80 15.39 -1.66
CA LEU A 195 14.32 14.78 -2.91
C LEU A 195 15.30 14.95 -4.07
N SER A 196 15.97 16.11 -4.18
CA SER A 196 16.98 16.34 -5.23
C SER A 196 18.24 15.51 -5.03
N SER A 197 18.47 15.03 -3.80
CA SER A 197 19.58 14.14 -3.48
C SER A 197 19.31 12.68 -3.91
N LEU A 198 18.05 12.29 -4.12
CA LEU A 198 17.69 10.90 -4.46
C LEU A 198 17.75 10.62 -5.95
N PHE A 199 17.79 9.34 -6.30
CA PHE A 199 17.47 8.91 -7.66
C PHE A 199 16.03 9.33 -8.03
N ALA A 200 15.85 9.97 -9.20
CA ALA A 200 14.56 10.60 -9.55
C ALA A 200 13.35 9.65 -9.54
N PRO A 201 13.43 8.40 -10.04
CA PRO A 201 12.37 7.40 -9.87
C PRO A 201 12.02 7.09 -8.42
N VAL A 202 12.99 7.11 -7.50
CA VAL A 202 12.73 6.92 -6.06
C VAL A 202 12.03 8.14 -5.47
N ALA A 203 12.49 9.35 -5.79
CA ALA A 203 11.82 10.58 -5.37
C ALA A 203 10.34 10.62 -5.82
N LEU A 204 10.05 10.16 -7.04
CA LEU A 204 8.67 9.99 -7.52
C LEU A 204 7.90 8.95 -6.71
N LYS A 205 8.47 7.76 -6.47
CA LYS A 205 7.84 6.71 -5.66
C LYS A 205 7.51 7.19 -4.25
N ILE A 206 8.41 7.90 -3.58
CA ILE A 206 8.15 8.45 -2.23
C ILE A 206 6.92 9.35 -2.24
N ARG A 207 6.85 10.32 -3.17
CA ARG A 207 5.69 11.20 -3.33
C ARG A 207 4.41 10.42 -3.67
N LEU A 208 4.53 9.40 -4.52
CA LEU A 208 3.41 8.52 -4.88
C LEU A 208 2.87 7.75 -3.66
N HIS A 209 3.75 7.14 -2.86
CA HIS A 209 3.34 6.39 -1.68
C HIS A 209 2.75 7.30 -0.59
N LEU A 210 3.33 8.48 -0.35
CA LEU A 210 2.76 9.44 0.59
C LEU A 210 1.37 9.95 0.14
N SER A 211 1.19 10.23 -1.14
CA SER A 211 -0.14 10.57 -1.67
C SER A 211 -1.13 9.40 -1.58
N SER A 212 -0.66 8.15 -1.72
CA SER A 212 -1.48 6.95 -1.52
C SER A 212 -1.90 6.77 -0.06
N LEU A 213 -0.99 7.06 0.88
CA LEU A 213 -1.29 7.06 2.31
C LEU A 213 -2.38 8.09 2.61
N ALA A 214 -2.26 9.30 2.05
CA ALA A 214 -3.26 10.33 2.18
C ALA A 214 -4.63 9.89 1.63
N VAL A 215 -4.67 9.21 0.48
CA VAL A 215 -5.90 8.61 -0.08
C VAL A 215 -6.50 7.61 0.90
N ASN A 216 -5.72 6.65 1.39
CA ASN A 216 -6.22 5.61 2.31
C ASN A 216 -6.83 6.20 3.58
N LEU A 217 -6.23 7.26 4.12
CA LEU A 217 -6.71 7.92 5.32
C LEU A 217 -7.95 8.77 5.08
N ALA A 218 -8.00 9.49 3.95
CA ALA A 218 -9.12 10.36 3.58
C ALA A 218 -10.38 9.58 3.16
N PHE A 219 -10.22 8.38 2.59
CA PHE A 219 -11.32 7.55 2.12
C PHE A 219 -11.88 6.63 3.21
N SER A 220 -11.10 6.36 4.26
CA SER A 220 -11.51 5.51 5.38
C SER A 220 -12.22 6.32 6.46
N ALA A 221 -13.53 6.09 6.64
CA ALA A 221 -14.35 6.78 7.63
C ALA A 221 -13.79 6.69 9.07
N ASP A 222 -13.11 5.60 9.42
CA ASP A 222 -12.51 5.36 10.74
C ASP A 222 -11.25 6.20 11.04
N SER A 223 -10.60 6.77 10.02
CA SER A 223 -9.37 7.56 10.16
C SER A 223 -9.49 8.99 9.62
N GLN A 224 -10.47 9.28 8.77
CA GLN A 224 -10.59 10.53 8.03
C GLN A 224 -10.56 11.77 8.94
N SER A 225 -11.43 11.81 9.95
CA SER A 225 -11.53 12.95 10.86
C SER A 225 -10.21 13.15 11.64
N TRP A 226 -9.67 12.08 12.22
CA TRP A 226 -8.40 12.13 12.96
C TRP A 226 -7.23 12.58 12.06
N ALA A 227 -7.14 12.06 10.84
CA ALA A 227 -6.06 12.40 9.94
C ALA A 227 -6.03 13.90 9.60
N ILE A 228 -7.20 14.53 9.43
CA ILE A 228 -7.30 15.99 9.24
C ILE A 228 -6.68 16.72 10.43
N ASP A 229 -7.03 16.34 11.67
CA ASP A 229 -6.50 16.98 12.88
C ASP A 229 -4.99 16.80 13.05
N MET A 230 -4.47 15.66 12.59
CA MET A 230 -3.05 15.34 12.68
C MET A 230 -2.19 15.96 11.56
N GLY A 231 -2.79 16.78 10.69
CA GLY A 231 -2.06 17.51 9.65
C GLY A 231 -2.03 16.83 8.29
N LEU A 232 -3.05 16.01 7.94
CA LEU A 232 -3.18 15.45 6.60
C LEU A 232 -3.15 16.52 5.51
N LEU A 233 -3.74 17.69 5.76
CA LEU A 233 -3.77 18.80 4.78
C LEU A 233 -2.37 19.36 4.51
N LYS A 234 -1.55 19.50 5.56
CA LYS A 234 -0.14 19.90 5.44
C LYS A 234 0.68 18.89 4.65
N LEU A 235 0.43 17.59 4.84
CA LEU A 235 1.05 16.54 4.03
C LEU A 235 0.64 16.67 2.55
N VAL A 236 -0.65 16.88 2.27
CA VAL A 236 -1.15 17.07 0.90
C VAL A 236 -0.55 18.33 0.25
N ALA A 237 -0.44 19.44 0.98
CA ALA A 237 0.19 20.67 0.51
C ALA A 237 1.68 20.46 0.20
N ALA A 238 2.42 19.80 1.09
CA ALA A 238 3.82 19.45 0.88
C ALA A 238 4.02 18.56 -0.36
N ILE A 239 3.10 17.62 -0.63
CA ILE A 239 3.15 16.80 -1.85
C ILE A 239 2.93 17.66 -3.10
N TYR A 240 1.98 18.61 -3.07
CA TYR A 240 1.83 19.55 -4.17
C TYR A 240 3.09 20.37 -4.38
N GLU A 241 3.66 20.94 -3.33
CA GLU A 241 4.90 21.72 -3.38
C GLU A 241 6.03 20.92 -4.04
N ALA A 242 6.24 19.69 -3.59
CA ALA A 242 7.27 18.77 -4.09
C ALA A 242 6.99 18.18 -5.48
N SER A 243 5.79 18.35 -6.05
CA SER A 243 5.45 17.79 -7.36
C SER A 243 5.81 18.74 -8.52
N PRO A 244 6.74 18.39 -9.43
CA PRO A 244 7.11 19.24 -10.55
C PRO A 244 5.99 19.31 -11.59
N LEU A 245 5.82 20.47 -12.23
CA LEU A 245 4.78 20.68 -13.25
C LEU A 245 4.98 19.81 -14.50
N GLN A 246 6.21 19.42 -14.78
CA GLN A 246 6.58 18.58 -15.92
C GLN A 246 5.86 17.22 -15.88
N GLU A 247 5.64 16.66 -14.69
CA GLU A 247 4.92 15.39 -14.50
C GLU A 247 3.44 15.48 -14.92
N LEU A 248 2.88 16.69 -14.98
CA LEU A 248 1.48 16.92 -15.32
C LEU A 248 1.26 17.17 -16.82
N SER A 249 2.35 17.36 -17.58
CA SER A 249 2.28 17.72 -18.99
C SER A 249 1.72 16.59 -19.87
N ALA A 250 2.08 15.34 -19.58
CA ALA A 250 1.68 14.16 -20.36
C ALA A 250 0.32 13.59 -19.91
N PRO A 251 -0.76 13.69 -20.72
CA PRO A 251 -2.11 13.24 -20.32
C PRO A 251 -2.18 11.77 -19.85
N SER A 252 -1.39 10.89 -20.47
CA SER A 252 -1.34 9.46 -20.12
C SER A 252 -0.74 9.19 -18.74
N GLN A 253 0.13 10.09 -18.26
CA GLN A 253 0.83 9.93 -16.98
C GLN A 253 0.16 10.69 -15.83
N ARG A 254 -0.73 11.65 -16.11
CA ARG A 254 -1.38 12.48 -15.08
C ARG A 254 -2.05 11.66 -13.98
N ARG A 255 -2.73 10.57 -14.33
CA ARG A 255 -3.42 9.70 -13.35
C ARG A 255 -2.46 9.02 -12.37
N MET A 256 -1.19 8.92 -12.74
CA MET A 256 -0.12 8.36 -11.90
C MET A 256 0.63 9.43 -11.13
N ALA A 257 0.35 10.72 -11.36
CA ALA A 257 1.03 11.81 -10.66
C ALA A 257 0.57 11.91 -9.19
N PRO A 258 1.48 12.20 -8.24
CA PRO A 258 1.10 12.42 -6.84
C PRO A 258 0.03 13.53 -6.67
N ALA A 259 0.14 14.61 -7.45
CA ALA A 259 -0.82 15.72 -7.43
C ALA A 259 -2.25 15.29 -7.82
N PHE A 260 -2.41 14.33 -8.74
CA PHE A 260 -3.72 13.80 -9.10
C PHE A 260 -4.36 13.05 -7.93
N ARG A 261 -3.59 12.26 -7.17
CA ARG A 261 -4.07 11.58 -5.95
C ARG A 261 -4.46 12.60 -4.88
N CYS A 262 -3.68 13.67 -4.74
CA CYS A 262 -4.02 14.80 -3.87
C CYS A 262 -5.35 15.47 -4.27
N ASN A 263 -5.64 15.63 -5.57
CA ASN A 263 -6.94 16.13 -6.04
C ASN A 263 -8.08 15.19 -5.59
N LYS A 264 -7.89 13.87 -5.69
CA LYS A 264 -8.90 12.89 -5.23
C LYS A 264 -9.11 12.92 -3.72
N VAL A 265 -8.06 13.16 -2.93
CA VAL A 265 -8.17 13.41 -1.48
C VAL A 265 -9.03 14.63 -1.21
N LEU A 266 -8.72 15.79 -1.84
CA LEU A 266 -9.48 17.02 -1.63
C LEU A 266 -10.94 16.88 -2.07
N LEU A 267 -11.18 16.28 -3.23
CA LEU A 267 -12.53 16.04 -3.74
C LEU A 267 -13.33 15.18 -2.76
N ARG A 268 -12.74 14.10 -2.23
CA ARG A 268 -13.40 13.23 -1.24
C ARG A 268 -13.71 13.97 0.05
N LEU A 269 -12.76 14.72 0.60
CA LEU A 269 -12.93 15.49 1.84
C LEU A 269 -13.89 16.67 1.69
N LEU A 270 -14.07 17.22 0.49
CA LEU A 270 -15.00 18.32 0.26
C LEU A 270 -16.40 17.86 -0.16
N ALA A 271 -16.56 16.59 -0.54
CA ALA A 271 -17.85 16.00 -0.90
C ALA A 271 -18.83 15.92 0.27
N GLU A 272 -18.34 15.78 1.51
CA GLU A 272 -19.17 15.75 2.73
C GLU A 272 -19.08 17.09 3.46
N ASP A 273 -20.21 17.60 3.98
CA ASP A 273 -20.26 18.91 4.64
C ASP A 273 -19.47 18.93 5.95
N THR A 274 -19.52 17.85 6.73
CA THR A 274 -18.82 17.71 8.02
C THR A 274 -17.30 17.82 7.85
N THR A 275 -16.75 17.16 6.83
CA THR A 275 -15.32 17.25 6.51
C THR A 275 -14.97 18.58 5.85
N ALA A 276 -15.84 19.15 5.01
CA ALA A 276 -15.63 20.46 4.42
C ALA A 276 -15.56 21.57 5.49
N GLU A 277 -16.43 21.54 6.50
CA GLU A 277 -16.37 22.43 7.67
C GLU A 277 -15.04 22.29 8.39
N LYS A 278 -14.57 21.05 8.57
CA LYS A 278 -13.29 20.78 9.22
C LYS A 278 -12.11 21.33 8.43
N LEU A 279 -12.10 21.17 7.11
CA LEU A 279 -11.08 21.75 6.23
C LEU A 279 -11.06 23.28 6.34
N ARG A 280 -12.22 23.93 6.47
CA ARG A 280 -12.32 25.38 6.70
C ARG A 280 -11.75 25.79 8.06
N ALA A 281 -12.05 25.03 9.12
CA ALA A 281 -11.50 25.26 10.46
C ALA A 281 -9.97 25.18 10.49
N HIS A 282 -9.37 24.35 9.61
CA HIS A 282 -7.92 24.23 9.41
C HIS A 282 -7.34 25.23 8.39
N ASN A 283 -8.09 26.25 7.96
CA ASN A 283 -7.65 27.27 6.99
C ASN A 283 -7.15 26.72 5.64
N ALA A 284 -7.69 25.58 5.20
CA ALA A 284 -7.26 24.89 3.98
C ALA A 284 -7.29 25.77 2.71
N PHE A 285 -8.18 26.77 2.64
CA PHE A 285 -8.24 27.69 1.50
C PHE A 285 -6.91 28.41 1.26
N SER A 286 -6.35 29.00 2.32
CA SER A 286 -5.09 29.73 2.24
C SER A 286 -3.93 28.80 1.95
N GLU A 287 -3.97 27.59 2.51
CA GLU A 287 -2.93 26.58 2.34
C GLU A 287 -2.85 26.04 0.90
N PHE A 288 -3.99 25.78 0.24
CA PHE A 288 -3.99 25.22 -1.11
C PHE A 288 -3.96 26.25 -2.25
N ARG A 289 -4.23 27.53 -1.96
CA ARG A 289 -4.23 28.60 -2.99
C ARG A 289 -2.91 28.70 -3.78
N PRO A 290 -1.71 28.61 -3.17
CA PRO A 290 -0.45 28.61 -3.92
C PRO A 290 -0.32 27.45 -4.92
N HIS A 291 -1.08 26.38 -4.73
CA HIS A 291 -1.02 25.16 -5.54
C HIS A 291 -2.11 25.10 -6.62
N GLN A 292 -2.91 26.16 -6.81
CA GLN A 292 -4.01 26.23 -7.78
C GLN A 292 -3.62 25.71 -9.18
N ARG A 293 -2.44 26.10 -9.67
CA ARG A 293 -1.96 25.65 -11.00
C ARG A 293 -1.74 24.13 -11.06
N LYS A 294 -1.10 23.54 -10.05
CA LYS A 294 -0.85 22.09 -9.99
C LYS A 294 -2.16 21.31 -9.85
N ILE A 295 -3.10 21.84 -9.06
CA ILE A 295 -4.44 21.29 -8.90
C ILE A 295 -5.18 21.23 -10.25
N HIS A 296 -5.15 22.33 -11.01
CA HIS A 296 -5.76 22.40 -12.33
C HIS A 296 -5.09 21.45 -13.33
N ASP A 297 -3.76 21.47 -13.41
CA ASP A 297 -3.00 20.70 -14.40
C ASP A 297 -3.03 19.19 -14.15
N ALA A 298 -3.27 18.76 -12.90
CA ALA A 298 -3.33 17.35 -12.53
C ALA A 298 -4.65 16.65 -12.88
N GLU A 299 -5.78 17.37 -13.05
CA GLU A 299 -7.09 16.76 -13.32
C GLU A 299 -7.51 16.93 -14.80
N PRO A 300 -8.03 15.88 -15.46
CA PRO A 300 -8.62 16.02 -16.80
C PRO A 300 -9.97 16.77 -16.83
N GLU A 301 -10.69 16.81 -15.72
CA GLU A 301 -11.99 17.48 -15.61
C GLU A 301 -11.86 19.01 -15.59
N PRO A 302 -12.84 19.76 -16.13
CA PRO A 302 -12.75 21.21 -16.19
C PRO A 302 -12.81 21.84 -14.79
N ASN A 303 -11.72 22.50 -14.42
CA ASN A 303 -11.61 23.42 -13.28
C ASN A 303 -11.88 22.83 -11.87
N PRO A 304 -11.11 21.82 -11.41
CA PRO A 304 -11.24 21.28 -10.04
C PRO A 304 -11.05 22.33 -8.95
N TRP A 305 -10.20 23.34 -9.21
CA TRP A 305 -9.94 24.41 -8.24
C TRP A 305 -11.19 25.23 -7.93
N GLN A 306 -12.02 25.56 -8.91
CA GLN A 306 -13.25 26.33 -8.68
C GLN A 306 -14.19 25.60 -7.73
N PHE A 307 -14.34 24.28 -7.88
CA PHE A 307 -15.11 23.47 -6.94
C PHE A 307 -14.49 23.53 -5.54
N PHE A 308 -13.17 23.35 -5.42
CA PHE A 308 -12.48 23.41 -4.12
C PHE A 308 -12.62 24.77 -3.44
N GLU A 309 -12.38 25.86 -4.18
CA GLU A 309 -12.50 27.24 -3.71
C GLU A 309 -13.91 27.53 -3.20
N GLN A 310 -14.96 27.12 -3.93
CA GLN A 310 -16.34 27.33 -3.51
C GLN A 310 -16.64 26.58 -2.20
N ARG A 311 -16.28 25.29 -2.11
CA ARG A 311 -16.50 24.51 -0.88
C ARG A 311 -15.74 25.08 0.32
N LEU A 312 -14.48 25.46 0.11
CA LEU A 312 -13.64 26.04 1.17
C LEU A 312 -14.09 27.44 1.60
N ARG A 313 -14.88 28.13 0.79
CA ARG A 313 -15.57 29.38 1.17
C ARG A 313 -16.92 29.18 1.86
N GLY A 314 -17.35 27.93 2.06
CA GLY A 314 -18.62 27.62 2.71
C GLY A 314 -19.81 27.56 1.76
N VAL A 315 -19.59 27.56 0.44
CA VAL A 315 -20.66 27.33 -0.51
C VAL A 315 -21.12 25.87 -0.40
N THR A 316 -22.41 25.68 -0.12
CA THR A 316 -23.07 24.39 -0.18
C THR A 316 -23.60 24.18 -1.59
N PHE A 317 -23.32 23.02 -2.17
CA PHE A 317 -23.97 22.64 -3.43
C PHE A 317 -25.30 21.99 -3.12
N ARG A 318 -26.31 22.30 -3.95
CA ARG A 318 -27.62 21.66 -3.85
C ARG A 318 -27.49 20.16 -4.15
N ALA A 319 -28.42 19.39 -3.58
CA ALA A 319 -28.56 17.94 -3.77
C ALA A 319 -28.70 17.51 -5.25
N ASP A 320 -28.93 18.46 -6.16
CA ASP A 320 -29.03 18.23 -7.60
C ASP A 320 -27.66 17.92 -8.25
N THR A 321 -26.56 18.14 -7.54
CA THR A 321 -25.23 17.67 -8.00
C THR A 321 -25.22 16.15 -7.90
N PRO A 322 -24.89 15.41 -8.98
CA PRO A 322 -24.85 13.96 -8.94
C PRO A 322 -23.98 13.51 -7.77
N ALA A 323 -24.62 12.93 -6.75
CA ALA A 323 -23.88 12.38 -5.63
C ALA A 323 -22.99 11.28 -6.19
N ILE A 324 -21.67 11.48 -6.17
CA ILE A 324 -20.71 10.43 -6.50
C ILE A 324 -21.06 9.25 -5.60
N LEU A 325 -21.49 8.13 -6.21
CA LEU A 325 -22.01 7.02 -5.46
C LEU A 325 -20.87 6.44 -4.61
N ALA A 326 -21.21 5.87 -3.45
CA ALA A 326 -20.21 5.24 -2.58
C ALA A 326 -19.36 4.18 -3.32
N GLN A 327 -19.94 3.53 -4.33
CA GLN A 327 -19.25 2.57 -5.19
C GLN A 327 -18.19 3.23 -6.08
N ASP A 328 -18.45 4.41 -6.62
CA ASP A 328 -17.51 5.15 -7.46
C ASP A 328 -16.29 5.58 -6.64
N TRP A 329 -16.52 6.03 -5.40
CA TRP A 329 -15.43 6.36 -4.48
C TRP A 329 -14.51 5.18 -4.20
N LYS A 330 -15.05 3.96 -4.07
CA LYS A 330 -14.18 2.82 -3.85
C LYS A 330 -13.32 2.48 -5.07
N LEU A 331 -13.85 2.66 -6.29
CA LEU A 331 -13.05 2.48 -7.50
C LEU A 331 -11.90 3.50 -7.57
N VAL A 332 -12.19 4.75 -7.20
CA VAL A 332 -11.17 5.80 -7.09
C VAL A 332 -10.12 5.43 -6.04
N GLU A 333 -10.56 5.02 -4.84
CA GLU A 333 -9.68 4.55 -3.77
C GLU A 333 -8.76 3.43 -4.27
N GLU A 334 -9.31 2.35 -4.83
CA GLU A 334 -8.53 1.22 -5.35
C GLU A 334 -7.48 1.64 -6.39
N SER A 335 -7.83 2.59 -7.28
CA SER A 335 -6.91 3.10 -8.30
C SER A 335 -5.80 4.01 -7.75
N CYS A 336 -6.01 4.63 -6.60
CA CYS A 336 -5.11 5.63 -6.01
C CYS A 336 -4.37 5.15 -4.75
N SER A 337 -4.74 4.01 -4.19
CA SER A 337 -4.27 3.54 -2.87
C SER A 337 -2.99 2.69 -2.88
N GLY A 338 -2.28 2.57 -4.01
CA GLY A 338 -1.01 1.85 -4.10
C GLY A 338 -0.35 1.94 -5.48
N SER A 339 0.79 1.29 -5.66
CA SER A 339 1.44 1.14 -6.98
C SER A 339 0.98 -0.12 -7.70
N VAL A 340 0.69 -1.16 -6.93
CA VAL A 340 0.31 -2.48 -7.45
C VAL A 340 -1.16 -2.79 -7.13
N PRO A 341 -2.01 -3.00 -8.14
CA PRO A 341 -3.35 -3.53 -7.91
C PRO A 341 -3.26 -5.02 -7.58
N ALA A 342 -3.70 -5.39 -6.37
CA ALA A 342 -3.83 -6.78 -5.97
C ALA A 342 -5.22 -6.99 -5.37
N HIS A 343 -6.11 -7.55 -6.20
CA HIS A 343 -7.49 -7.79 -5.81
C HIS A 343 -7.60 -9.04 -4.95
N VAL A 344 -8.69 -9.15 -4.19
CA VAL A 344 -9.04 -10.42 -3.57
C VAL A 344 -9.68 -11.30 -4.64
N VAL A 345 -9.04 -12.41 -4.99
CA VAL A 345 -9.53 -13.33 -6.03
C VAL A 345 -9.90 -14.70 -5.44
N CYS A 346 -10.62 -15.51 -6.19
CA CYS A 346 -10.89 -16.89 -5.77
C CYS A 346 -9.63 -17.75 -5.94
N ALA A 347 -9.33 -18.55 -4.90
CA ALA A 347 -8.17 -19.44 -4.86
C ALA A 347 -8.29 -20.64 -5.82
N TYR A 348 -9.51 -21.04 -6.21
CA TYR A 348 -9.67 -22.12 -7.18
C TYR A 348 -9.19 -21.68 -8.57
N LYS A 349 -8.16 -22.36 -9.10
CA LYS A 349 -7.50 -21.98 -10.36
C LYS A 349 -8.42 -21.89 -11.57
N GLY A 350 -9.44 -22.75 -11.64
CA GLY A 350 -10.43 -22.76 -12.71
C GLY A 350 -11.62 -21.81 -12.49
N CYS A 351 -11.55 -20.93 -11.51
CA CYS A 351 -12.62 -19.97 -11.23
C CYS A 351 -12.63 -18.86 -12.28
N ALA A 352 -13.79 -18.66 -12.93
CA ALA A 352 -14.05 -17.55 -13.84
C ALA A 352 -14.50 -16.26 -13.11
N ALA A 353 -14.76 -16.32 -11.81
CA ALA A 353 -15.00 -15.10 -11.03
C ALA A 353 -13.68 -14.33 -10.95
N SER A 354 -13.73 -13.05 -11.31
CA SER A 354 -12.57 -12.17 -11.31
C SER A 354 -12.20 -11.79 -9.87
N ARG A 355 -12.69 -10.64 -9.41
CA ARG A 355 -12.41 -10.09 -8.08
C ARG A 355 -13.61 -10.24 -7.14
N GLU A 356 -13.32 -10.25 -5.85
CA GLU A 356 -14.29 -10.13 -4.78
C GLU A 356 -15.12 -8.84 -5.00
N PRO A 357 -16.46 -8.90 -4.90
CA PRO A 357 -17.29 -7.71 -5.00
C PRO A 357 -16.91 -6.67 -3.95
N VAL A 358 -16.74 -5.43 -4.39
CA VAL A 358 -16.47 -4.28 -3.51
C VAL A 358 -17.65 -4.01 -2.57
N VAL A 359 -18.87 -4.15 -3.10
CA VAL A 359 -20.13 -3.95 -2.38
C VAL A 359 -20.88 -5.28 -2.35
N GLY A 360 -21.43 -5.62 -1.19
CA GLY A 360 -22.23 -6.82 -0.97
C GLY A 360 -21.46 -7.96 -0.29
N LYS A 361 -21.88 -9.20 -0.57
CA LYS A 361 -21.31 -10.38 0.07
C LYS A 361 -19.95 -10.70 -0.53
N GLY A 362 -18.90 -10.53 0.27
CA GLY A 362 -17.54 -10.96 -0.09
C GLY A 362 -17.40 -12.48 -0.25
N PHE A 363 -16.24 -12.91 -0.69
CA PHE A 363 -15.87 -14.31 -0.80
C PHE A 363 -15.75 -14.95 0.57
N SER A 364 -16.19 -16.20 0.67
CA SER A 364 -15.98 -17.00 1.87
C SER A 364 -14.49 -17.25 2.09
N LYS A 365 -14.06 -17.26 3.36
CA LYS A 365 -12.66 -17.47 3.74
C LYS A 365 -12.48 -18.92 4.22
N CYS A 366 -11.32 -19.52 3.96
CA CYS A 366 -10.95 -20.74 4.65
C CYS A 366 -10.95 -20.50 6.17
N GLY A 367 -11.71 -21.28 6.93
CA GLY A 367 -11.82 -21.10 8.39
C GLY A 367 -10.56 -21.46 9.19
N ARG A 368 -9.49 -21.95 8.53
CA ARG A 368 -8.21 -22.27 9.16
C ARG A 368 -7.15 -21.24 8.87
N CYS A 369 -6.74 -21.10 7.60
CA CYS A 369 -5.67 -20.17 7.25
C CYS A 369 -6.17 -18.73 7.00
N HIS A 370 -7.46 -18.54 6.72
CA HIS A 370 -8.09 -17.26 6.31
C HIS A 370 -7.51 -16.59 5.04
N VAL A 371 -6.46 -17.18 4.45
CA VAL A 371 -5.82 -16.71 3.23
C VAL A 371 -6.67 -17.06 2.01
N ALA A 372 -6.95 -18.35 1.79
CA ALA A 372 -7.72 -18.77 0.62
C ALA A 372 -9.16 -18.25 0.65
N ARG A 373 -9.59 -17.68 -0.48
CA ARG A 373 -10.93 -17.10 -0.69
C ARG A 373 -11.71 -17.86 -1.74
N TYR A 374 -13.02 -18.01 -1.52
CA TYR A 374 -13.89 -18.78 -2.39
C TYR A 374 -15.20 -18.03 -2.66
N CYS A 375 -15.51 -17.82 -3.93
CA CYS A 375 -16.80 -17.25 -4.33
C CYS A 375 -17.98 -18.22 -4.09
N SER A 376 -17.71 -19.52 -3.89
CA SER A 376 -18.71 -20.55 -3.62
C SER A 376 -18.15 -21.71 -2.79
N LYS A 377 -19.02 -22.53 -2.18
CA LYS A 377 -18.62 -23.73 -1.43
C LYS A 377 -18.06 -24.82 -2.36
N GLU A 378 -18.51 -24.84 -3.61
CA GLU A 378 -18.09 -25.77 -4.65
C GLU A 378 -16.62 -25.54 -5.00
N HIS A 379 -16.20 -24.28 -5.19
CA HIS A 379 -14.79 -23.95 -5.42
C HIS A 379 -13.90 -24.30 -4.23
N GLN A 380 -14.41 -24.15 -3.00
CA GLN A 380 -13.69 -24.61 -1.82
C GLN A 380 -13.47 -26.14 -1.86
N LYS A 381 -14.49 -26.93 -2.19
CA LYS A 381 -14.38 -28.39 -2.31
C LYS A 381 -13.36 -28.81 -3.38
N LEU A 382 -13.41 -28.16 -4.56
CA LEU A 382 -12.50 -28.44 -5.67
C LEU A 382 -11.05 -28.07 -5.34
N HIS A 383 -10.83 -26.94 -4.66
CA HIS A 383 -9.51 -26.50 -4.25
C HIS A 383 -8.95 -27.27 -3.03
N TRP A 384 -9.81 -27.86 -2.20
CA TRP A 384 -9.41 -28.44 -0.92
C TRP A 384 -8.30 -29.50 -1.04
N ALA A 385 -8.30 -30.30 -2.11
CA ALA A 385 -7.33 -31.36 -2.32
C ALA A 385 -5.88 -30.84 -2.33
N THR A 386 -5.63 -29.70 -2.98
CA THR A 386 -4.31 -29.04 -3.03
C THR A 386 -4.11 -28.13 -1.81
N HIS A 387 -5.13 -27.35 -1.45
CA HIS A 387 -5.04 -26.38 -0.35
C HIS A 387 -4.72 -27.00 1.01
N LYS A 388 -5.25 -28.20 1.30
CA LYS A 388 -5.09 -28.85 2.61
C LYS A 388 -3.63 -29.10 2.99
N VAL A 389 -2.72 -29.20 2.01
CA VAL A 389 -1.27 -29.41 2.27
C VAL A 389 -0.71 -28.16 2.96
N HIS A 390 -0.86 -27.00 2.33
CA HIS A 390 -0.39 -25.72 2.88
C HIS A 390 -1.19 -25.27 4.11
N CYS A 391 -2.47 -25.63 4.17
CA CYS A 391 -3.36 -25.25 5.26
C CYS A 391 -3.08 -26.01 6.57
N LYS A 392 -2.63 -27.27 6.51
CA LYS A 392 -2.33 -28.07 7.71
C LYS A 392 -1.05 -27.63 8.42
N GLU A 393 -0.04 -27.23 7.66
CA GLU A 393 1.26 -26.80 8.21
C GLU A 393 1.13 -25.54 9.07
N PHE A 394 0.13 -24.70 8.81
CA PHE A 394 -0.19 -23.55 9.65
C PHE A 394 -0.36 -23.93 11.13
N TRP A 395 -1.12 -24.99 11.42
CA TRP A 395 -1.40 -25.42 12.80
C TRP A 395 -0.21 -26.10 13.49
N ALA A 396 0.70 -26.71 12.72
CA ALA A 396 1.88 -27.35 13.30
C ALA A 396 2.94 -26.31 13.73
N GLY A 397 2.93 -25.12 13.11
CA GLY A 397 3.89 -24.06 13.35
C GLY A 397 3.46 -22.98 14.36
N GLU A 398 2.19 -22.94 14.78
CA GLU A 398 1.62 -21.92 15.69
C GLU A 398 2.30 -21.85 17.09
N GLY A 399 3.26 -22.74 17.40
CA GLY A 399 4.05 -22.70 18.63
C GLY A 399 5.51 -22.23 18.49
N ALA A 400 5.96 -21.83 17.30
CA ALA A 400 7.40 -21.65 17.01
C ALA A 400 7.87 -20.23 16.61
N LEU A 401 6.96 -19.24 16.54
CA LEU A 401 7.27 -17.81 16.34
C LEU A 401 7.00 -17.01 17.61
#